data_AF-A0A936IHW9-F1
#
_entry.id   AF-A0A936IHW9-F1
#
_cell.length_a   1.000
_cell.length_b   1.000
_cell.length_c   1.000
_cell.angle_alpha   90.00
_cell.angle_beta   90.00
_cell.angle_gamma   90.00
#
_symmetry.space_group_name_H-M   'P 1'
#
loop_
_entity.id
_entity.type
_entity.pdbx_description
1 polymer ?
#
loop_
_entity_poly.entity_id
_entity_poly.type
_entity_poly.pdbx_seq_one_letter_code
_entity_poly.pdbx_strand_id
1 'polypeptide(L)'
;MRAQPVRAAMAAIVAAVTLIPASRVEAALPQGVSAGDVTQSAAVLWAATDTVGDVIFDLATDPAFGNILATATVSVTDPLVPARVAVTGLSPATRYYYRATDASMQTRTGTFRTPAAPGAARQGFRLGVSGDWRGELSPYPAIRNVPDRGLDLFVKLGDTIYADVPSPAVPIPQCLTLTDFRLKHAEVYSARFGLDAWGDAHAATPVLAMIDDHEVTNDFIGGAPPASHPLFAGDPAPFINQTQLFRRALQAFIEYNAVEDLVWSEPNDPRLDGVSKLYRSRTYGRDAAVFLLDARSFRDPGLPAANPLDPNSIGAYVVASFTPGRTLLGVPQLAQLKADLLAAQQACVTWKFVHVPEPIQNLGVVNASDRFEGFAWERTDLLRFIRDNSITNVVFVAADFHGTLINNVQYTDGPFTPQISLGAFEVVTGAVAYHEPFGPTIAGLAFSLGFPGAISPAQYAALPAPQKEAYIQNLINLQMVLLGYSPLGLQDADLRGVQLLAGTWTATNTYGWTEFDVDPVTQKLTVTTYGVDYYSESQLLADPAGVVARVPQVVSQFSVLPTFRRGDVDCSGCIDFDDIDAFVAALGGQAGYQAQYPSCVWQYADVNGDGVVNFDDIDPFVALLGS
;
A
#
# COMPACT_ATOMS: atom_id res chain seq x y z
N MET A 1 -18.33 77.31 37.65
CA MET A 1 -18.26 76.40 36.47
C MET A 1 -16.80 75.98 36.33
N ARG A 2 -16.36 74.71 36.35
CA ARG A 2 -17.02 73.40 36.28
C ARG A 2 -16.16 72.35 37.03
N ALA A 3 -16.87 71.48 37.78
CA ALA A 3 -16.55 70.15 38.33
C ALA A 3 -15.10 69.74 38.69
N GLN A 4 -14.89 69.43 39.97
CA GLN A 4 -13.75 68.65 40.51
C GLN A 4 -13.97 67.14 40.34
N PRO A 5 -12.88 66.35 40.37
CA PRO A 5 -12.92 65.14 41.20
C PRO A 5 -11.70 64.93 42.10
N VAL A 6 -11.99 64.15 43.14
CA VAL A 6 -11.22 63.84 44.35
C VAL A 6 -10.22 62.72 44.10
N ARG A 7 -9.01 62.85 44.67
CA ARG A 7 -8.01 61.78 44.82
C ARG A 7 -8.20 61.07 46.17
N ALA A 8 -8.14 59.75 46.16
CA ALA A 8 -7.78 58.96 47.34
C ALA A 8 -6.97 57.74 46.90
N ALA A 9 -5.81 57.57 47.53
CA ALA A 9 -4.89 56.45 47.36
C ALA A 9 -5.40 55.21 48.12
N MET A 10 -5.17 54.01 47.59
CA MET A 10 -5.34 52.75 48.32
C MET A 10 -4.17 51.81 48.06
N ALA A 11 -3.81 51.11 49.13
CA ALA A 11 -2.62 50.31 49.34
C ALA A 11 -2.56 49.02 48.50
N ALA A 12 -1.33 48.56 48.30
CA ALA A 12 -0.99 47.30 47.64
C ALA A 12 -1.40 46.09 48.48
N ILE A 13 -2.06 45.11 47.83
CA ILE A 13 -2.13 43.72 48.27
C ILE A 13 -1.32 42.91 47.26
N VAL A 14 -0.23 42.30 47.71
CA VAL A 14 0.54 41.33 46.94
C VAL A 14 -0.14 39.97 47.12
N ALA A 15 -0.83 39.50 46.08
CA ALA A 15 -1.25 38.10 46.00
C ALA A 15 -0.17 37.32 45.22
N ALA A 16 0.59 36.49 45.94
CA ALA A 16 1.46 35.50 45.32
C ALA A 16 0.57 34.42 44.70
N VAL A 17 0.37 34.50 43.39
CA VAL A 17 -0.21 33.39 42.62
C VAL A 17 0.91 32.37 42.42
N THR A 18 0.90 31.30 43.21
CA THR A 18 1.61 30.07 42.86
C THR A 18 0.99 29.52 41.58
N LEU A 19 1.66 29.74 40.45
CA LEU A 19 1.44 28.98 39.23
C LEU A 19 1.81 27.53 39.54
N ILE A 20 0.80 26.70 39.78
CA ILE A 20 0.96 25.25 39.65
C ILE A 20 1.26 25.02 38.17
N PRO A 21 2.42 24.46 37.79
CA PRO A 21 2.59 24.03 36.40
C PRO A 21 1.47 23.03 36.14
N ALA A 22 0.64 23.30 35.13
CA ALA A 22 -0.27 22.30 34.63
C ALA A 22 0.60 21.09 34.28
N SER A 23 0.55 20.04 35.10
CA SER A 23 1.12 18.76 34.77
C SER A 23 0.45 18.34 33.48
N ARG A 24 1.20 18.39 32.37
CA ARG A 24 0.87 17.58 31.20
C ARG A 24 0.71 16.17 31.74
N VAL A 25 -0.52 15.66 31.75
CA VAL A 25 -0.70 14.21 31.75
C VAL A 25 -0.25 13.82 30.36
N GLU A 26 1.05 13.54 30.21
CA GLU A 26 1.54 12.86 29.02
C GLU A 26 0.75 11.55 28.91
N ALA A 27 0.20 11.31 27.71
CA ALA A 27 -0.66 10.17 27.47
C ALA A 27 0.22 8.93 27.51
N ALA A 28 0.05 8.05 28.49
CA ALA A 28 0.97 6.93 28.70
C ALA A 28 0.91 5.80 27.66
N LEU A 29 0.24 6.06 26.54
CA LEU A 29 0.26 5.28 25.30
C LEU A 29 0.28 6.28 24.10
N PRO A 30 1.40 6.99 23.86
CA PRO A 30 1.40 8.21 23.04
C PRO A 30 1.24 7.97 21.53
N GLN A 31 1.54 6.76 21.06
CA GLN A 31 1.34 6.32 19.68
C GLN A 31 0.18 5.33 19.54
N GLY A 32 -0.68 5.22 20.57
CA GLY A 32 -1.87 4.38 20.52
C GLY A 32 -1.58 2.87 20.57
N VAL A 33 -2.45 2.12 19.90
CA VAL A 33 -2.46 0.66 19.87
C VAL A 33 -2.76 0.17 18.47
N SER A 34 -2.20 -0.97 18.09
CA SER A 34 -2.40 -1.54 16.76
C SER A 34 -2.56 -3.05 16.82
N ALA A 35 -3.30 -3.59 15.84
CA ALA A 35 -3.33 -5.01 15.53
C ALA A 35 -2.83 -5.19 14.09
N GLY A 36 -1.99 -6.20 13.86
CA GLY A 36 -1.44 -6.45 12.54
C GLY A 36 -1.08 -7.92 12.35
N ASP A 37 -0.64 -8.23 11.13
CA ASP A 37 -0.37 -9.60 10.68
C ASP A 37 -1.52 -10.59 10.95
N VAL A 38 -2.74 -10.08 11.04
CA VAL A 38 -3.95 -10.85 11.36
C VAL A 38 -4.14 -11.97 10.34
N THR A 39 -4.29 -13.19 10.86
CA THR A 39 -4.64 -14.40 10.10
C THR A 39 -6.02 -14.88 10.54
N GLN A 40 -6.50 -15.97 9.95
CA GLN A 40 -7.76 -16.59 10.35
C GLN A 40 -7.75 -17.06 11.82
N SER A 41 -6.58 -17.25 12.42
CA SER A 41 -6.42 -17.85 13.75
C SER A 41 -5.44 -17.13 14.68
N ALA A 42 -4.83 -16.02 14.25
CA ALA A 42 -3.84 -15.29 15.03
C ALA A 42 -3.83 -13.79 14.70
N ALA A 43 -3.21 -13.01 15.57
CA ALA A 43 -2.89 -11.59 15.35
C ALA A 43 -1.67 -11.19 16.18
N VAL A 44 -0.97 -10.14 15.76
CA VAL A 44 0.02 -9.44 16.59
C VAL A 44 -0.67 -8.20 17.17
N LEU A 45 -0.66 -8.06 18.50
CA LEU A 45 -1.09 -6.87 19.20
C LEU A 45 0.12 -6.01 19.55
N TRP A 46 -0.03 -4.70 19.46
CA TRP A 46 1.03 -3.71 19.62
C TRP A 46 0.55 -2.52 20.45
N ALA A 47 1.42 -2.00 21.31
CA ALA A 47 1.20 -0.76 22.05
C ALA A 47 2.52 -0.09 22.39
N ALA A 48 2.66 1.21 22.13
CA ALA A 48 3.81 1.98 22.60
C ALA A 48 3.45 2.72 23.89
N THR A 49 4.33 2.64 24.89
CA THR A 49 4.19 3.33 26.18
C THR A 49 5.45 4.15 26.46
N ASP A 50 5.29 5.30 27.08
CA ASP A 50 6.39 6.11 27.60
C ASP A 50 6.85 5.68 29.01
N THR A 51 6.15 4.71 29.60
CA THR A 51 6.35 4.27 30.97
C THR A 51 6.98 2.88 31.01
N VAL A 52 8.15 2.77 31.64
CA VAL A 52 8.81 1.48 31.90
C VAL A 52 7.97 0.66 32.88
N GLY A 53 7.75 -0.61 32.55
CA GLY A 53 6.97 -1.55 33.33
C GLY A 53 6.15 -2.47 32.45
N ASP A 54 5.19 -3.16 33.05
CA ASP A 54 4.35 -4.11 32.34
C ASP A 54 3.26 -3.42 31.52
N VAL A 55 3.12 -3.82 30.26
CA VAL A 55 1.96 -3.56 29.42
C VAL A 55 1.12 -4.84 29.36
N ILE A 56 -0.13 -4.74 29.80
CA ILE A 56 -1.10 -5.84 29.82
C ILE A 56 -2.04 -5.70 28.63
N PHE A 57 -2.12 -6.74 27.80
CA PHE A 57 -3.06 -6.87 26.71
C PHE A 57 -4.20 -7.80 27.11
N ASP A 58 -5.42 -7.27 27.16
CA ASP A 58 -6.64 -8.05 27.27
C ASP A 58 -7.30 -8.21 25.91
N LEU A 59 -7.83 -9.40 25.61
CA LEU A 59 -8.57 -9.71 24.38
C LEU A 59 -10.00 -10.18 24.71
N ALA A 60 -10.99 -9.66 24.00
CA ALA A 60 -12.40 -10.01 24.15
C ALA A 60 -13.15 -10.03 22.81
N THR A 61 -14.37 -10.57 22.79
CA THR A 61 -15.31 -10.48 21.65
C THR A 61 -16.35 -9.38 21.83
N ASP A 62 -16.35 -8.71 22.99
CA ASP A 62 -17.23 -7.58 23.28
C ASP A 62 -16.41 -6.33 23.64
N PRO A 63 -16.83 -5.13 23.18
CA PRO A 63 -16.07 -3.90 23.41
C PRO A 63 -16.12 -3.40 24.87
N ALA A 64 -16.99 -3.98 25.70
CA ALA A 64 -17.08 -3.66 27.12
C ALA A 64 -16.10 -4.50 27.97
N PHE A 65 -15.40 -5.46 27.35
CA PHE A 65 -14.48 -6.38 28.01
C PHE A 65 -15.16 -7.14 29.17
N GLY A 66 -16.43 -7.53 28.98
CA GLY A 66 -17.22 -8.25 29.98
C GLY A 66 -16.73 -9.68 30.22
N ASN A 67 -16.15 -10.31 29.19
CA ASN A 67 -15.45 -11.58 29.31
C ASN A 67 -14.11 -11.55 28.58
N ILE A 68 -13.02 -11.60 29.34
CA ILE A 68 -11.66 -11.67 28.79
C ILE A 68 -11.38 -13.09 28.32
N LEU A 69 -11.09 -13.23 27.03
CA LEU A 69 -10.73 -14.49 26.38
C LEU A 69 -9.27 -14.86 26.59
N ALA A 70 -8.39 -13.84 26.60
CA ALA A 70 -6.97 -14.00 26.85
C ALA A 70 -6.40 -12.72 27.45
N THR A 71 -5.40 -12.88 28.31
CA THR A 71 -4.56 -11.79 28.82
C THR A 71 -3.11 -12.15 28.55
N ALA A 72 -2.32 -11.19 28.10
CA ALA A 72 -0.88 -11.31 27.98
C ALA A 72 -0.18 -10.09 28.61
N THR A 73 1.03 -10.31 29.12
CA THR A 73 1.83 -9.25 29.74
C THR A 73 3.18 -9.17 29.04
N VAL A 74 3.58 -7.96 28.66
CA VAL A 74 4.88 -7.66 28.06
C VAL A 74 5.60 -6.64 28.94
N SER A 75 6.79 -6.98 29.44
CA SER A 75 7.58 -6.05 30.24
C SER A 75 8.38 -5.11 29.32
N VAL A 76 8.06 -3.83 29.36
CA VAL A 76 8.77 -2.76 28.63
C VAL A 76 9.90 -2.22 29.51
N THR A 77 11.14 -2.30 29.03
CA THR A 77 12.34 -1.83 29.73
C THR A 77 12.99 -0.61 29.08
N ASP A 78 12.57 -0.29 27.86
CA ASP A 78 12.98 0.88 27.07
C ASP A 78 11.70 1.49 26.47
N PRO A 79 11.34 2.74 26.80
CA PRO A 79 10.12 3.38 26.31
C PRO A 79 10.14 3.67 24.79
N LEU A 80 11.30 3.52 24.13
CA LEU A 80 11.38 3.56 22.66
C LEU A 80 11.14 2.19 22.00
N VAL A 81 10.85 1.15 22.78
CA VAL A 81 10.53 -0.18 22.28
C VAL A 81 9.08 -0.50 22.60
N PRO A 82 8.17 -0.41 21.61
CA PRO A 82 6.78 -0.77 21.80
C PRO A 82 6.60 -2.22 22.26
N ALA A 83 5.60 -2.45 23.10
CA ALA A 83 5.19 -3.78 23.52
C ALA A 83 4.48 -4.49 22.35
N ARG A 84 4.89 -5.73 22.06
CA ARG A 84 4.29 -6.58 21.02
C ARG A 84 3.98 -7.96 21.58
N VAL A 85 2.83 -8.53 21.22
CA VAL A 85 2.48 -9.90 21.60
C VAL A 85 1.66 -10.60 20.51
N ALA A 86 2.01 -11.85 20.22
CA ALA A 86 1.23 -12.71 19.35
C ALA A 86 0.08 -13.37 20.14
N VAL A 87 -1.14 -13.29 19.61
CA VAL A 87 -2.31 -14.03 20.10
C VAL A 87 -2.69 -15.09 19.07
N THR A 88 -2.99 -16.30 19.51
CA THR A 88 -3.31 -17.45 18.65
C THR A 88 -4.59 -18.15 19.10
N GLY A 89 -5.08 -19.10 18.32
CA GLY A 89 -6.32 -19.85 18.63
C GLY A 89 -7.59 -19.03 18.39
N LEU A 90 -7.51 -17.98 17.57
CA LEU A 90 -8.66 -17.18 17.19
C LEU A 90 -9.58 -17.94 16.24
N SER A 91 -10.85 -17.56 16.22
CA SER A 91 -11.84 -18.09 15.27
C SER A 91 -11.84 -17.25 13.99
N PRO A 92 -11.98 -17.84 12.79
CA PRO A 92 -12.12 -17.09 11.54
C PRO A 92 -13.38 -16.20 11.53
N ALA A 93 -13.40 -15.20 10.65
CA ALA A 93 -14.53 -14.29 10.44
C ALA A 93 -15.07 -13.60 11.71
N THR A 94 -14.27 -13.50 12.77
CA THR A 94 -14.70 -13.09 14.11
C THR A 94 -14.10 -11.73 14.46
N ARG A 95 -14.94 -10.84 15.00
CA ARG A 95 -14.50 -9.53 15.51
C ARG A 95 -13.99 -9.68 16.93
N TYR A 96 -12.80 -9.14 17.17
CA TYR A 96 -12.18 -9.06 18.47
C TYR A 96 -11.94 -7.59 18.86
N TYR A 97 -11.91 -7.35 20.16
CA TYR A 97 -11.52 -6.10 20.78
C TYR A 97 -10.34 -6.38 21.71
N TYR A 98 -9.38 -5.49 21.72
CA TYR A 98 -8.21 -5.61 22.59
C TYR A 98 -7.96 -4.31 23.35
N ARG A 99 -7.40 -4.43 24.56
CA ARG A 99 -7.07 -3.30 25.44
C ARG A 99 -5.64 -3.44 25.92
N ALA A 100 -4.82 -2.44 25.66
CA ALA A 100 -3.53 -2.30 26.30
C ALA A 100 -3.69 -1.46 27.58
N THR A 101 -3.11 -1.91 28.68
CA THR A 101 -3.00 -1.18 29.94
C THR A 101 -1.53 -1.08 30.31
N ASP A 102 -1.00 0.14 30.43
CA ASP A 102 0.41 0.34 30.79
C ASP A 102 0.63 0.34 32.31
N ALA A 103 1.89 0.47 32.74
CA ALA A 103 2.27 0.48 34.14
C ALA A 103 1.75 1.72 34.92
N SER A 104 1.35 2.78 34.22
CA SER A 104 0.69 3.96 34.83
C SER A 104 -0.84 3.85 34.87
N MET A 105 -1.40 2.68 34.54
CA MET A 105 -2.83 2.37 34.51
C MET A 105 -3.63 3.16 33.44
N GLN A 106 -2.97 3.73 32.44
CA GLN A 106 -3.63 4.25 31.25
C GLN A 106 -4.02 3.12 30.33
N THR A 107 -5.12 3.32 29.61
CA THR A 107 -5.64 2.32 28.68
C THR A 107 -5.88 2.91 27.30
N ARG A 108 -5.72 2.05 26.29
CA ARG A 108 -6.15 2.27 24.91
C ARG A 108 -6.76 0.97 24.39
N THR A 109 -7.75 1.10 23.53
CA THR A 109 -8.49 -0.04 22.96
C THR A 109 -8.45 0.02 21.46
N GLY A 110 -8.38 -1.15 20.82
CA GLY A 110 -8.58 -1.28 19.38
C GLY A 110 -9.46 -2.48 19.05
N THR A 111 -9.70 -2.67 17.75
CA THR A 111 -10.47 -3.80 17.22
C THR A 111 -9.84 -4.32 15.94
N PHE A 112 -10.08 -5.60 15.66
CA PHE A 112 -9.80 -6.21 14.37
C PHE A 112 -10.81 -7.32 14.09
N ARG A 113 -10.88 -7.76 12.83
CA ARG A 113 -11.65 -8.93 12.43
C ARG A 113 -10.69 -9.93 11.79
N THR A 114 -10.74 -11.19 12.23
CA THR A 114 -10.01 -12.26 11.56
C THR A 114 -10.62 -12.50 10.17
N PRO A 115 -9.81 -12.74 9.12
CA PRO A 115 -10.31 -13.10 7.80
C PRO A 115 -11.23 -14.33 7.84
N ALA A 116 -12.14 -14.42 6.87
CA ALA A 116 -12.93 -15.63 6.68
C ALA A 116 -12.04 -16.82 6.27
N ALA A 117 -12.48 -18.03 6.59
CA ALA A 117 -11.77 -19.25 6.22
C ALA A 117 -11.62 -19.36 4.69
N PRO A 118 -10.52 -19.93 4.17
CA PRO A 118 -10.39 -20.20 2.74
C PRO A 118 -11.60 -20.97 2.20
N GLY A 119 -12.10 -20.55 1.03
CA GLY A 119 -13.28 -21.15 0.40
C GLY A 119 -14.63 -20.74 0.99
N ALA A 120 -14.67 -19.95 2.08
CA ALA A 120 -15.91 -19.40 2.61
C ALA A 120 -16.64 -18.53 1.56
N ALA A 121 -17.97 -18.56 1.61
CA ALA A 121 -18.82 -17.77 0.70
C ALA A 121 -18.49 -16.27 0.77
N ARG A 122 -18.71 -15.58 -0.36
CA ARG A 122 -18.46 -14.16 -0.54
C ARG A 122 -19.21 -13.32 0.50
N GLN A 123 -18.51 -12.42 1.16
CA GLN A 123 -19.06 -11.45 2.14
C GLN A 123 -18.67 -10.00 1.82
N GLY A 124 -17.97 -9.78 0.71
CA GLY A 124 -17.36 -8.50 0.38
C GLY A 124 -16.04 -8.32 1.11
N PHE A 125 -15.26 -7.32 0.67
CA PHE A 125 -13.96 -7.03 1.24
C PHE A 125 -13.62 -5.55 1.07
N ARG A 126 -13.11 -4.91 2.13
CA ARG A 126 -12.67 -3.52 2.10
C ARG A 126 -11.21 -3.37 2.48
N LEU A 127 -10.42 -2.85 1.55
CA LEU A 127 -8.99 -2.62 1.70
C LEU A 127 -8.70 -1.13 1.58
N GLY A 128 -7.90 -0.57 2.49
CA GLY A 128 -7.30 0.76 2.35
C GLY A 128 -5.79 0.66 2.14
N VAL A 129 -5.21 1.55 1.34
CA VAL A 129 -3.77 1.53 1.04
C VAL A 129 -3.22 2.95 0.98
N SER A 130 -2.05 3.18 1.59
CA SER A 130 -1.23 4.39 1.41
C SER A 130 0.24 4.15 1.74
N GLY A 131 1.10 5.12 1.42
CA GLY A 131 2.55 5.14 1.65
C GLY A 131 3.04 6.56 1.97
N ASP A 132 4.36 6.74 2.06
CA ASP A 132 5.00 8.06 2.06
C ASP A 132 4.61 9.00 3.22
N TRP A 133 5.27 8.80 4.36
CA TRP A 133 4.95 9.42 5.65
C TRP A 133 6.08 10.31 6.18
N ARG A 134 6.09 11.58 5.80
CA ARG A 134 7.05 12.56 6.35
C ARG A 134 6.66 13.00 7.75
N GLY A 135 7.46 12.62 8.76
CA GLY A 135 7.22 12.90 10.17
C GLY A 135 7.00 14.39 10.49
N GLU A 136 7.73 15.29 9.82
CA GLU A 136 7.59 16.74 9.96
C GLU A 136 6.26 17.29 9.40
N LEU A 137 5.54 16.49 8.60
CA LEU A 137 4.23 16.82 8.04
C LEU A 137 3.04 16.19 8.80
N SER A 138 3.29 15.42 9.87
CA SER A 138 2.26 15.00 10.83
C SER A 138 1.42 16.21 11.29
N PRO A 139 0.08 16.12 11.47
CA PRO A 139 -0.68 14.93 11.92
C PRO A 139 -1.56 14.22 10.87
N TYR A 140 -1.27 14.37 9.58
CA TYR A 140 -1.89 13.58 8.49
C TYR A 140 -3.44 13.63 8.42
N PRO A 141 -4.05 14.82 8.25
CA PRO A 141 -5.49 14.93 8.00
C PRO A 141 -5.96 14.18 6.74
N ALA A 142 -5.05 13.80 5.83
CA ALA A 142 -5.34 13.01 4.63
C ALA A 142 -5.99 11.65 4.91
N ILE A 143 -5.73 11.06 6.08
CA ILE A 143 -6.21 9.72 6.46
C ILE A 143 -7.22 9.74 7.61
N ARG A 144 -7.63 10.92 8.10
CA ARG A 144 -8.52 11.05 9.28
C ARG A 144 -9.88 10.36 9.13
N ASN A 145 -10.30 10.05 7.90
CA ASN A 145 -11.57 9.39 7.61
C ASN A 145 -11.44 7.86 7.58
N VAL A 146 -10.23 7.29 7.61
CA VAL A 146 -9.99 5.83 7.56
C VAL A 146 -10.78 5.05 8.64
N PRO A 147 -10.83 5.49 9.91
CA PRO A 147 -11.60 4.79 10.95
C PRO A 147 -13.10 4.64 10.62
N ASP A 148 -13.66 5.57 9.85
CA ASP A 148 -15.09 5.61 9.51
C ASP A 148 -15.45 4.70 8.32
N ARG A 149 -14.46 4.08 7.67
CA ARG A 149 -14.65 3.32 6.43
C ARG A 149 -15.00 1.86 6.65
N GLY A 150 -14.74 1.35 7.85
CA GLY A 150 -14.99 -0.05 8.21
C GLY A 150 -14.18 -1.01 7.35
N LEU A 151 -12.89 -0.73 7.18
CA LEU A 151 -11.98 -1.55 6.40
C LEU A 151 -11.74 -2.90 7.09
N ASP A 152 -11.57 -3.95 6.29
CA ASP A 152 -11.10 -5.26 6.77
C ASP A 152 -9.58 -5.30 6.91
N LEU A 153 -8.87 -4.43 6.16
CA LEU A 153 -7.41 -4.32 6.17
C LEU A 153 -6.97 -2.91 5.72
N PHE A 154 -5.90 -2.40 6.35
CA PHE A 154 -5.12 -1.28 5.82
C PHE A 154 -3.70 -1.75 5.48
N VAL A 155 -3.21 -1.45 4.28
CA VAL A 155 -1.82 -1.72 3.87
C VAL A 155 -1.01 -0.43 3.88
N LYS A 156 0.14 -0.48 4.54
CA LYS A 156 1.13 0.60 4.61
C LYS A 156 2.35 0.24 3.76
N LEU A 157 2.45 0.86 2.58
CA LEU A 157 3.39 0.54 1.50
C LEU A 157 4.75 1.23 1.63
N GLY A 158 5.40 1.16 2.80
CA GLY A 158 6.75 1.70 2.97
C GLY A 158 6.82 3.24 3.05
N ASP A 159 8.04 3.75 2.97
CA ASP A 159 8.37 5.16 3.16
C ASP A 159 7.82 5.75 4.47
N THR A 160 7.95 4.96 5.54
CA THR A 160 7.35 5.27 6.83
C THR A 160 8.01 6.44 7.53
N ILE A 161 9.33 6.63 7.34
CA ILE A 161 10.12 7.47 8.25
C ILE A 161 11.04 8.48 7.60
N TYR A 162 11.42 8.28 6.34
CA TYR A 162 12.44 9.09 5.67
C TYR A 162 13.68 9.24 6.54
N ALA A 163 14.35 8.11 6.77
CA ALA A 163 15.52 7.99 7.63
C ALA A 163 16.69 8.91 7.21
N ASP A 164 16.70 9.33 5.97
CA ASP A 164 17.67 10.14 5.24
C ASP A 164 17.21 11.59 5.00
N VAL A 165 16.19 12.03 5.73
CA VAL A 165 15.71 13.41 5.67
C VAL A 165 15.61 14.00 7.07
N PRO A 166 16.18 15.19 7.35
CA PRO A 166 16.06 15.81 8.66
C PRO A 166 14.59 16.05 9.05
N SER A 167 14.31 15.89 10.34
CA SER A 167 12.99 16.11 10.95
C SER A 167 13.13 16.74 12.34
N PRO A 168 12.06 17.28 12.92
CA PRO A 168 12.08 17.75 14.30
C PRO A 168 12.58 16.72 15.31
N ALA A 169 12.19 15.44 15.18
CA ALA A 169 12.62 14.38 16.09
C ALA A 169 14.10 13.99 15.89
N VAL A 170 14.55 13.94 14.64
CA VAL A 170 15.94 13.60 14.29
C VAL A 170 16.47 14.60 13.26
N PRO A 171 17.16 15.67 13.70
CA PRO A 171 17.59 16.78 12.85
C PRO A 171 18.94 16.51 12.17
N ILE A 172 19.09 15.32 11.57
CA ILE A 172 20.29 14.90 10.85
C ILE A 172 19.91 14.40 9.45
N PRO A 173 20.81 14.45 8.45
CA PRO A 173 20.50 14.04 7.09
C PRO A 173 20.47 12.53 6.87
N GLN A 174 20.83 11.71 7.87
CA GLN A 174 20.82 10.25 7.77
C GLN A 174 20.82 9.62 9.16
N CYS A 175 19.84 8.77 9.45
CA CYS A 175 19.80 7.93 10.63
C CYS A 175 20.95 6.92 10.58
N LEU A 176 21.67 6.76 11.69
CA LEU A 176 22.82 5.86 11.79
C LEU A 176 22.69 4.89 12.96
N THR A 177 22.03 5.31 14.02
CA THR A 177 21.85 4.55 15.25
C THR A 177 20.43 4.01 15.35
N LEU A 178 20.23 2.93 16.10
CA LEU A 178 18.91 2.37 16.35
C LEU A 178 17.97 3.40 16.99
N THR A 179 18.50 4.25 17.89
CA THR A 179 17.73 5.35 18.50
C THR A 179 17.22 6.35 17.46
N ASP A 180 18.01 6.69 16.44
CA ASP A 180 17.55 7.59 15.37
C ASP A 180 16.33 7.01 14.64
N PHE A 181 16.41 5.74 14.23
CA PHE A 181 15.30 5.06 13.54
C PHE A 181 14.05 4.98 14.42
N ARG A 182 14.19 4.64 15.71
CA ARG A 182 13.07 4.58 16.66
C ARG A 182 12.40 5.95 16.85
N LEU A 183 13.19 7.02 17.00
CA LEU A 183 12.67 8.38 17.15
C LEU A 183 11.90 8.85 15.91
N LYS A 184 12.39 8.51 14.71
CA LYS A 184 11.68 8.78 13.45
C LYS A 184 10.33 8.04 13.37
N HIS A 185 10.30 6.76 13.72
CA HIS A 185 9.03 6.02 13.79
C HIS A 185 8.08 6.62 14.84
N ALA A 186 8.60 6.97 16.02
CA ALA A 186 7.80 7.61 17.06
C ALA A 186 7.19 8.94 16.59
N GLU A 187 7.93 9.77 15.85
CA GLU A 187 7.43 11.03 15.30
C GLU A 187 6.23 10.84 14.37
N VAL A 188 6.33 9.88 13.45
CA VAL A 188 5.27 9.58 12.48
C VAL A 188 4.01 9.05 13.17
N TYR A 189 4.15 8.31 14.27
CA TYR A 189 3.02 7.66 14.94
C TYR A 189 2.41 8.51 16.06
N SER A 190 3.01 9.65 16.39
CA SER A 190 2.54 10.49 17.49
C SER A 190 1.50 11.49 17.04
N ALA A 191 0.51 11.73 17.91
CA ALA A 191 -0.42 12.84 17.74
C ALA A 191 0.33 14.19 17.67
N ARG A 192 -0.11 15.08 16.78
CA ARG A 192 0.44 16.45 16.67
C ARG A 192 -0.66 17.46 16.44
N PHE A 193 -0.52 18.65 17.02
CA PHE A 193 -1.51 19.73 16.92
C PHE A 193 -2.95 19.33 17.27
N GLY A 194 -3.12 18.32 18.13
CA GLY A 194 -4.43 17.84 18.59
C GLY A 194 -5.13 16.84 17.66
N LEU A 195 -4.48 16.39 16.59
CA LEU A 195 -4.98 15.31 15.73
C LEU A 195 -4.06 14.08 15.86
N ASP A 196 -4.68 12.90 15.96
CA ASP A 196 -4.03 11.60 16.00
C ASP A 196 -4.60 10.69 14.90
N ALA A 197 -4.50 11.13 13.65
CA ALA A 197 -5.18 10.46 12.54
C ALA A 197 -4.67 9.02 12.31
N TRP A 198 -3.37 8.78 12.52
CA TRP A 198 -2.81 7.44 12.39
C TRP A 198 -3.11 6.56 13.61
N GLY A 199 -3.04 7.11 14.82
CA GLY A 199 -3.45 6.41 16.04
C GLY A 199 -4.90 5.91 15.97
N ASP A 200 -5.81 6.75 15.50
CA ASP A 200 -7.20 6.37 15.30
C ASP A 200 -7.37 5.31 14.20
N ALA A 201 -6.65 5.43 13.09
CA ALA A 201 -6.73 4.50 11.97
C ALA A 201 -6.25 3.08 12.34
N HIS A 202 -5.07 2.96 12.95
CA HIS A 202 -4.48 1.66 13.25
C HIS A 202 -5.10 0.97 14.48
N ALA A 203 -5.91 1.68 15.27
CA ALA A 203 -6.68 1.13 16.38
C ALA A 203 -8.02 0.56 15.88
N ALA A 204 -8.59 1.14 14.82
CA ALA A 204 -9.86 0.73 14.24
C ALA A 204 -9.72 -0.37 13.17
N THR A 205 -8.57 -0.46 12.52
CA THR A 205 -8.32 -1.34 11.36
C THR A 205 -7.03 -2.12 11.53
N PRO A 206 -7.00 -3.44 11.24
CA PRO A 206 -5.75 -4.18 11.24
C PRO A 206 -4.81 -3.70 10.13
N VAL A 207 -3.51 -3.67 10.40
CA VAL A 207 -2.49 -3.16 9.48
C VAL A 207 -1.56 -4.28 8.99
N LEU A 208 -1.30 -4.30 7.69
CA LEU A 208 -0.12 -4.96 7.11
C LEU A 208 0.86 -3.88 6.66
N ALA A 209 2.11 -3.97 7.10
CA ALA A 209 3.14 -2.99 6.80
C ALA A 209 4.33 -3.66 6.13
N MET A 210 4.93 -2.95 5.18
CA MET A 210 6.19 -3.32 4.52
C MET A 210 7.13 -2.12 4.48
N ILE A 211 8.38 -2.38 4.10
CA ILE A 211 9.37 -1.35 3.82
C ILE A 211 9.35 -0.96 2.34
N ASP A 212 9.86 0.24 2.08
CA ASP A 212 10.46 0.69 0.84
C ASP A 212 11.90 1.14 1.15
N ASP A 213 12.47 2.10 0.40
CA ASP A 213 13.85 2.54 0.55
C ASP A 213 14.07 3.45 1.75
N HIS A 214 13.15 4.40 1.98
CA HIS A 214 13.29 5.43 3.00
C HIS A 214 13.17 4.95 4.46
N GLU A 215 12.86 3.67 4.68
CA GLU A 215 13.14 3.01 5.96
C GLU A 215 14.64 2.96 6.29
N VAL A 216 15.51 3.01 5.29
CA VAL A 216 16.97 2.93 5.44
C VAL A 216 17.66 4.17 4.85
N THR A 217 17.54 4.37 3.54
CA THR A 217 18.11 5.47 2.75
C THR A 217 17.56 5.39 1.32
N ASN A 218 17.34 6.53 0.67
CA ASN A 218 16.86 6.62 -0.71
C ASN A 218 17.59 5.66 -1.67
N ASP A 219 16.83 4.98 -2.53
CA ASP A 219 17.22 4.04 -3.59
C ASP A 219 18.13 2.88 -3.13
N PHE A 220 18.12 2.46 -1.85
CA PHE A 220 19.04 1.40 -1.42
C PHE A 220 18.78 0.07 -2.15
N ILE A 221 19.86 -0.69 -2.35
CA ILE A 221 19.87 -1.91 -3.16
C ILE A 221 20.29 -3.09 -2.28
N GLY A 222 19.33 -3.73 -1.60
CA GLY A 222 19.60 -4.70 -0.55
C GLY A 222 20.47 -5.89 -1.00
N GLY A 223 20.29 -6.35 -2.24
CA GLY A 223 21.06 -7.46 -2.84
C GLY A 223 22.43 -7.07 -3.40
N ALA A 224 22.86 -5.81 -3.28
CA ALA A 224 24.17 -5.36 -3.73
C ALA A 224 25.25 -5.48 -2.63
N PRO A 225 26.55 -5.59 -2.99
CA PRO A 225 27.64 -5.53 -2.02
C PRO A 225 27.68 -4.17 -1.30
N PRO A 226 28.05 -4.11 0.00
CA PRO A 226 28.10 -2.84 0.75
C PRO A 226 29.02 -1.77 0.13
N ALA A 227 30.06 -2.18 -0.58
CA ALA A 227 30.97 -1.25 -1.29
C ALA A 227 30.32 -0.48 -2.45
N SER A 228 29.13 -0.88 -2.90
CA SER A 228 28.39 -0.21 -3.97
C SER A 228 27.79 1.14 -3.54
N HIS A 229 27.70 1.40 -2.24
CA HIS A 229 27.10 2.63 -1.72
C HIS A 229 27.89 3.17 -0.51
N PRO A 230 28.25 4.48 -0.49
CA PRO A 230 29.15 5.05 0.54
C PRO A 230 28.70 4.84 1.98
N LEU A 231 27.38 4.84 2.23
CA LEU A 231 26.82 4.68 3.58
C LEU A 231 27.09 3.30 4.19
N PHE A 232 27.23 2.28 3.36
CA PHE A 232 27.47 0.89 3.80
C PHE A 232 28.92 0.46 3.59
N ALA A 233 29.75 1.30 2.97
CA ALA A 233 31.13 0.98 2.63
C ALA A 233 31.95 0.65 3.88
N GLY A 234 32.62 -0.50 3.86
CA GLY A 234 33.45 -0.98 4.97
C GLY A 234 32.75 -1.93 5.95
N ASP A 235 31.44 -2.17 5.81
CA ASP A 235 30.76 -3.26 6.51
C ASP A 235 31.22 -4.63 5.95
N PRO A 236 31.51 -5.64 6.80
CA PRO A 236 31.99 -6.95 6.35
C PRO A 236 30.90 -7.86 5.76
N ALA A 237 29.63 -7.47 5.82
CA ALA A 237 28.53 -8.25 5.25
C ALA A 237 28.68 -8.44 3.72
N PRO A 238 28.20 -9.56 3.15
CA PRO A 238 28.24 -9.78 1.71
C PRO A 238 27.25 -8.89 0.95
N PHE A 239 26.15 -8.48 1.60
CA PHE A 239 25.04 -7.73 1.01
C PHE A 239 24.58 -6.59 1.91
N ILE A 240 24.03 -5.52 1.31
CA ILE A 240 23.51 -4.35 2.05
C ILE A 240 22.42 -4.75 3.05
N ASN A 241 21.53 -5.68 2.68
CA ASN A 241 20.47 -6.21 3.54
C ASN A 241 20.96 -7.03 4.75
N GLN A 242 22.28 -7.16 4.93
CA GLN A 242 22.92 -7.82 6.05
C GLN A 242 23.88 -6.89 6.79
N THR A 243 23.98 -5.63 6.41
CA THR A 243 24.82 -4.64 7.08
C THR A 243 24.26 -4.28 8.46
N GLN A 244 25.12 -3.77 9.33
CA GLN A 244 24.70 -3.34 10.66
C GLN A 244 23.67 -2.19 10.61
N LEU A 245 23.77 -1.30 9.61
CA LEU A 245 22.83 -0.19 9.45
C LEU A 245 21.45 -0.69 9.03
N PHE A 246 21.36 -1.55 8.01
CA PHE A 246 20.11 -2.17 7.59
C PHE A 246 19.44 -2.92 8.74
N ARG A 247 20.20 -3.71 9.52
CA ARG A 247 19.65 -4.42 10.69
C ARG A 247 19.05 -3.48 11.74
N ARG A 248 19.63 -2.29 11.96
CA ARG A 248 19.08 -1.29 12.90
C ARG A 248 17.78 -0.70 12.37
N ALA A 249 17.76 -0.33 11.09
CA ALA A 249 16.58 0.19 10.43
C ALA A 249 15.42 -0.81 10.47
N LEU A 250 15.69 -2.05 10.06
CA LEU A 250 14.68 -3.10 10.03
C LEU A 250 14.21 -3.52 11.43
N GLN A 251 15.11 -3.53 12.42
CA GLN A 251 14.73 -3.74 13.81
C GLN A 251 13.73 -2.69 14.29
N ALA A 252 13.99 -1.39 14.06
CA ALA A 252 13.06 -0.33 14.44
C ALA A 252 11.73 -0.44 13.67
N PHE A 253 11.78 -0.76 12.37
CA PHE A 253 10.58 -1.00 11.57
C PHE A 253 9.72 -2.12 12.17
N ILE A 254 10.33 -3.25 12.50
CA ILE A 254 9.65 -4.40 13.12
C ILE A 254 9.09 -4.02 14.51
N GLU A 255 9.85 -3.29 15.32
CA GLU A 255 9.43 -2.83 16.65
C GLU A 255 8.20 -1.89 16.59
N TYR A 256 8.11 -1.02 15.58
CA TYR A 256 7.05 -0.01 15.44
C TYR A 256 5.86 -0.43 14.55
N ASN A 257 5.85 -1.67 14.06
CA ASN A 257 4.71 -2.23 13.35
C ASN A 257 4.24 -3.52 14.01
N ALA A 258 2.93 -3.79 13.98
CA ALA A 258 2.35 -5.02 14.48
C ALA A 258 2.58 -6.18 13.49
N VAL A 259 3.85 -6.52 13.25
CA VAL A 259 4.30 -7.56 12.31
C VAL A 259 4.92 -8.73 13.05
N GLU A 260 4.78 -9.92 12.47
CA GLU A 260 5.43 -11.15 12.91
C GLU A 260 6.88 -11.19 12.43
N ASP A 261 7.77 -11.64 13.33
CA ASP A 261 9.21 -11.71 13.10
C ASP A 261 9.55 -13.03 12.36
N LEU A 262 9.31 -13.06 11.05
CA LEU A 262 9.63 -14.20 10.17
C LEU A 262 11.01 -14.06 9.52
N VAL A 263 11.62 -15.19 9.16
CA VAL A 263 12.90 -15.26 8.43
C VAL A 263 12.79 -16.20 7.23
N TRP A 264 13.52 -15.89 6.16
CA TRP A 264 13.70 -16.78 5.03
C TRP A 264 14.66 -17.92 5.41
N SER A 265 14.40 -19.11 4.85
CA SER A 265 15.27 -20.28 5.01
C SER A 265 15.59 -20.81 3.62
N GLU A 266 16.65 -20.27 3.03
CA GLU A 266 17.04 -20.47 1.63
C GLU A 266 18.54 -20.77 1.55
N PRO A 267 19.02 -21.96 1.99
CA PRO A 267 20.46 -22.23 2.16
C PRO A 267 21.32 -22.08 0.90
N ASN A 268 20.70 -22.08 -0.27
CA ASN A 268 21.35 -21.92 -1.57
C ASN A 268 21.33 -20.48 -2.10
N ASP A 269 20.66 -19.56 -1.40
CA ASP A 269 20.61 -18.13 -1.73
C ASP A 269 21.01 -17.30 -0.49
N PRO A 270 22.31 -16.99 -0.33
CA PRO A 270 22.81 -16.26 0.85
C PRO A 270 22.29 -14.82 0.93
N ARG A 271 21.58 -14.31 -0.10
CA ARG A 271 20.92 -13.01 -0.04
C ARG A 271 19.63 -13.07 0.79
N LEU A 272 18.96 -14.22 0.83
CA LEU A 272 17.73 -14.43 1.57
C LEU A 272 17.94 -15.27 2.84
N ASP A 273 18.85 -16.24 2.86
CA ASP A 273 19.00 -17.15 4.01
C ASP A 273 19.23 -16.41 5.34
N GLY A 274 18.37 -16.65 6.32
CA GLY A 274 18.44 -16.01 7.63
C GLY A 274 18.13 -14.50 7.65
N VAL A 275 17.70 -13.93 6.53
CA VAL A 275 17.23 -12.54 6.43
C VAL A 275 15.73 -12.49 6.75
N SER A 276 15.27 -11.40 7.35
CA SER A 276 13.85 -11.20 7.66
C SER A 276 12.96 -11.38 6.43
N LYS A 277 11.83 -12.05 6.63
CA LYS A 277 10.82 -12.30 5.60
C LYS A 277 9.63 -11.38 5.81
N LEU A 278 9.57 -10.29 5.04
CA LEU A 278 8.44 -9.36 5.05
C LEU A 278 7.29 -9.78 4.12
N TYR A 279 7.52 -10.74 3.22
CA TYR A 279 6.48 -11.28 2.36
C TYR A 279 5.27 -11.78 3.17
N ARG A 280 4.05 -11.41 2.75
CA ARG A 280 2.79 -11.91 3.32
C ARG A 280 1.84 -12.35 2.21
N SER A 281 1.08 -13.40 2.50
CA SER A 281 -0.09 -13.83 1.72
C SER A 281 -1.26 -14.04 2.68
N ARG A 282 -2.41 -13.45 2.38
CA ARG A 282 -3.65 -13.52 3.18
C ARG A 282 -4.85 -13.69 2.27
N THR A 283 -5.82 -14.51 2.69
CA THR A 283 -7.08 -14.71 1.98
C THR A 283 -8.27 -14.33 2.84
N TYR A 284 -9.28 -13.74 2.21
CA TYR A 284 -10.52 -13.27 2.82
C TYR A 284 -11.69 -14.00 2.15
N GLY A 285 -11.91 -15.26 2.57
CA GLY A 285 -12.89 -16.13 1.92
C GLY A 285 -12.62 -16.30 0.42
N ARG A 286 -13.67 -16.21 -0.40
CA ARG A 286 -13.59 -16.17 -1.87
C ARG A 286 -13.57 -14.75 -2.45
N ASP A 287 -13.57 -13.71 -1.61
CA ASP A 287 -13.63 -12.32 -2.09
C ASP A 287 -12.26 -11.83 -2.56
N ALA A 288 -11.23 -11.97 -1.72
CA ALA A 288 -9.93 -11.37 -1.98
C ALA A 288 -8.74 -12.20 -1.46
N ALA A 289 -7.62 -12.08 -2.17
CA ALA A 289 -6.29 -12.46 -1.71
C ALA A 289 -5.38 -11.22 -1.74
N VAL A 290 -4.59 -11.05 -0.70
CA VAL A 290 -3.66 -9.93 -0.53
C VAL A 290 -2.25 -10.49 -0.40
N PHE A 291 -1.36 -10.02 -1.28
CA PHE A 291 0.06 -10.34 -1.30
C PHE A 291 0.84 -9.08 -1.00
N LEU A 292 1.79 -9.14 -0.07
CA LEU A 292 2.68 -8.04 0.30
C LEU A 292 4.11 -8.45 -0.04
N LEU A 293 4.79 -7.69 -0.89
CA LEU A 293 6.12 -8.02 -1.40
C LEU A 293 7.22 -7.19 -0.73
N ASP A 294 8.46 -7.66 -0.79
CA ASP A 294 9.65 -6.87 -0.46
C ASP A 294 10.50 -6.71 -1.72
N ALA A 295 10.52 -5.52 -2.31
CA ALA A 295 11.26 -5.25 -3.53
C ALA A 295 12.59 -4.52 -3.29
N ARG A 296 12.98 -4.29 -2.02
CA ARG A 296 14.21 -3.57 -1.65
C ARG A 296 15.29 -4.46 -1.08
N SER A 297 14.92 -5.42 -0.23
CA SER A 297 15.90 -6.25 0.49
C SER A 297 16.71 -7.15 -0.43
N PHE A 298 16.18 -7.54 -1.60
CA PHE A 298 16.76 -8.61 -2.42
C PHE A 298 17.11 -8.20 -3.85
N ARG A 299 16.82 -6.96 -4.25
CA ARG A 299 17.03 -6.49 -5.61
C ARG A 299 18.50 -6.43 -6.01
N ASP A 300 18.77 -6.71 -7.28
CA ASP A 300 20.06 -6.44 -7.92
C ASP A 300 20.22 -4.93 -8.19
N PRO A 301 21.46 -4.47 -8.48
CA PRO A 301 21.67 -3.12 -8.97
C PRO A 301 20.82 -2.76 -10.19
N GLY A 302 20.25 -1.56 -10.17
CA GLY A 302 19.55 -0.95 -11.30
C GLY A 302 20.45 -0.75 -12.52
N LEU A 303 19.85 -0.58 -13.70
CA LEU A 303 20.58 -0.20 -14.90
C LEU A 303 21.04 1.27 -14.82
N PRO A 304 22.13 1.63 -15.51
CA PRO A 304 22.47 3.05 -15.69
C PRO A 304 21.29 3.82 -16.29
N ALA A 305 21.05 5.04 -15.78
CA ALA A 305 19.96 5.87 -16.24
C ALA A 305 20.05 6.15 -17.76
N ALA A 306 18.91 6.03 -18.45
CA ALA A 306 18.80 6.44 -19.84
C ALA A 306 18.72 7.96 -19.96
N ASN A 307 19.27 8.52 -21.03
CA ASN A 307 18.91 9.88 -21.45
C ASN A 307 17.53 9.83 -22.13
N PRO A 308 16.48 10.41 -21.53
CA PRO A 308 15.12 10.30 -22.06
C PRO A 308 14.88 11.15 -23.31
N LEU A 309 15.88 11.94 -23.76
CA LEU A 309 15.85 12.74 -24.98
C LEU A 309 16.71 12.16 -26.10
N ASP A 310 17.41 11.05 -25.87
CA ASP A 310 18.22 10.36 -26.88
C ASP A 310 17.61 8.98 -27.20
N PRO A 311 16.99 8.80 -28.38
CA PRO A 311 16.42 7.53 -28.81
C PRO A 311 17.40 6.35 -28.74
N ASN A 312 18.70 6.57 -28.95
CA ASN A 312 19.69 5.49 -28.86
C ASN A 312 19.91 5.06 -27.40
N SER A 313 19.99 6.02 -26.47
CA SER A 313 20.10 5.75 -25.04
C SER A 313 18.86 5.02 -24.50
N ILE A 314 17.66 5.46 -24.90
CA ILE A 314 16.39 4.78 -24.62
C ILE A 314 16.42 3.35 -25.16
N GLY A 315 16.84 3.19 -26.42
CA GLY A 315 16.85 1.87 -27.05
C GLY A 315 17.81 0.90 -26.37
N ALA A 316 19.01 1.36 -26.00
CA ALA A 316 19.99 0.58 -25.26
C ALA A 316 19.46 0.18 -23.87
N TYR A 317 18.77 1.09 -23.18
CA TYR A 317 18.16 0.81 -21.88
C TYR A 317 17.09 -0.29 -21.98
N VAL A 318 16.17 -0.17 -22.93
CA VAL A 318 15.11 -1.17 -23.15
C VAL A 318 15.72 -2.55 -23.42
N VAL A 319 16.72 -2.64 -24.30
CA VAL A 319 17.40 -3.92 -24.56
C VAL A 319 18.07 -4.48 -23.29
N ALA A 320 18.77 -3.63 -22.53
CA ALA A 320 19.46 -4.05 -21.30
C ALA A 320 18.49 -4.52 -20.20
N SER A 321 17.28 -3.95 -20.12
CA SER A 321 16.27 -4.31 -19.12
C SER A 321 15.75 -5.75 -19.25
N PHE A 322 15.86 -6.32 -20.46
CA PHE A 322 15.51 -7.72 -20.76
C PHE A 322 16.68 -8.71 -20.54
N THR A 323 17.79 -8.27 -19.93
CA THR A 323 18.90 -9.18 -19.59
C THR A 323 18.41 -10.25 -18.61
N PRO A 324 18.49 -11.55 -18.97
CA PRO A 324 18.04 -12.63 -18.10
C PRO A 324 18.81 -12.71 -16.78
N GLY A 325 18.11 -13.08 -15.71
CA GLY A 325 18.70 -13.36 -14.41
C GLY A 325 18.84 -12.16 -13.47
N ARG A 326 18.48 -10.94 -13.89
CA ARG A 326 18.32 -9.81 -12.97
C ARG A 326 17.01 -9.93 -12.19
N THR A 327 17.04 -9.59 -10.91
CA THR A 327 15.89 -9.69 -10.00
C THR A 327 15.67 -8.41 -9.20
N LEU A 328 14.40 -8.01 -9.07
CA LEU A 328 13.94 -6.97 -8.15
C LEU A 328 13.41 -7.64 -6.85
N LEU A 329 12.63 -8.71 -6.98
CA LEU A 329 11.95 -9.34 -5.85
C LEU A 329 12.80 -10.40 -5.12
N GLY A 330 13.88 -10.88 -5.70
CA GLY A 330 14.57 -12.10 -5.29
C GLY A 330 13.86 -13.36 -5.81
N VAL A 331 14.65 -14.35 -6.26
CA VAL A 331 14.13 -15.56 -6.90
C VAL A 331 13.16 -16.35 -6.01
N PRO A 332 13.47 -16.60 -4.71
CA PRO A 332 12.55 -17.37 -3.86
C PRO A 332 11.21 -16.65 -3.60
N GLN A 333 11.23 -15.33 -3.41
CA GLN A 333 10.01 -14.56 -3.21
C GLN A 333 9.15 -14.52 -4.47
N LEU A 334 9.75 -14.32 -5.65
CA LEU A 334 9.02 -14.38 -6.92
C LEU A 334 8.35 -15.74 -7.14
N ALA A 335 9.06 -16.83 -6.83
CA ALA A 335 8.52 -18.18 -6.93
C ALA A 335 7.35 -18.39 -5.96
N GLN A 336 7.46 -17.90 -4.72
CA GLN A 336 6.38 -17.94 -3.74
C GLN A 336 5.16 -17.13 -4.20
N LEU A 337 5.35 -15.92 -4.73
CA LEU A 337 4.25 -15.10 -5.27
C LEU A 337 3.50 -15.81 -6.40
N LYS A 338 4.23 -16.42 -7.34
CA LYS A 338 3.63 -17.20 -8.44
C LYS A 338 2.81 -18.37 -7.91
N ALA A 339 3.35 -19.12 -6.95
CA ALA A 339 2.66 -20.23 -6.31
C ALA A 339 1.38 -19.77 -5.59
N ASP A 340 1.45 -18.67 -4.82
CA ASP A 340 0.33 -18.18 -4.04
C ASP A 340 -0.77 -17.54 -4.92
N LEU A 341 -0.40 -16.86 -6.01
CA LEU A 341 -1.36 -16.37 -7.01
C LEU A 341 -2.11 -17.53 -7.67
N LEU A 342 -1.40 -18.60 -8.04
CA LEU A 342 -2.00 -19.80 -8.63
C LEU A 342 -2.92 -20.51 -7.62
N ALA A 343 -2.48 -20.66 -6.37
CA ALA A 343 -3.29 -21.22 -5.29
C ALA A 343 -4.56 -20.39 -5.03
N ALA A 344 -4.47 -19.05 -5.04
CA ALA A 344 -5.65 -18.19 -4.90
C ALA A 344 -6.64 -18.36 -6.07
N GLN A 345 -6.13 -18.49 -7.30
CA GLN A 345 -6.97 -18.77 -8.47
C GLN A 345 -7.66 -20.14 -8.38
N GLN A 346 -6.95 -21.18 -7.92
CA GLN A 346 -7.48 -22.53 -7.72
C GLN A 346 -8.48 -22.59 -6.55
N ALA A 347 -8.31 -21.73 -5.54
CA ALA A 347 -9.23 -21.60 -4.42
C ALA A 347 -10.45 -20.71 -4.73
N CYS A 348 -10.67 -20.37 -6.00
CA CYS A 348 -11.78 -19.54 -6.48
C CYS A 348 -11.87 -18.17 -5.82
N VAL A 349 -10.73 -17.62 -5.40
CA VAL A 349 -10.68 -16.25 -4.91
C VAL A 349 -10.92 -15.31 -6.08
N THR A 350 -11.80 -14.33 -5.92
CA THR A 350 -12.17 -13.42 -7.01
C THR A 350 -11.04 -12.45 -7.29
N TRP A 351 -10.74 -11.53 -6.37
CA TRP A 351 -9.73 -10.47 -6.55
C TRP A 351 -8.38 -10.83 -5.94
N LYS A 352 -7.28 -10.50 -6.63
CA LYS A 352 -5.90 -10.69 -6.16
C LYS A 352 -5.19 -9.34 -6.12
N PHE A 353 -4.90 -8.84 -4.92
CA PHE A 353 -4.22 -7.56 -4.70
C PHE A 353 -2.74 -7.80 -4.41
N VAL A 354 -1.87 -7.44 -5.36
CA VAL A 354 -0.41 -7.56 -5.23
C VAL A 354 0.16 -6.20 -4.85
N HIS A 355 0.67 -6.10 -3.63
CA HIS A 355 1.23 -4.89 -3.05
C HIS A 355 2.74 -4.90 -3.16
N VAL A 356 3.29 -3.88 -3.78
CA VAL A 356 4.72 -3.74 -4.08
C VAL A 356 5.08 -2.26 -3.92
N PRO A 357 6.25 -1.89 -3.38
CA PRO A 357 6.54 -0.48 -3.14
C PRO A 357 6.62 0.29 -4.46
N GLU A 358 7.40 -0.24 -5.41
CA GLU A 358 7.65 0.39 -6.71
C GLU A 358 6.63 -0.05 -7.78
N PRO A 359 6.12 0.88 -8.61
CA PRO A 359 5.12 0.57 -9.63
C PRO A 359 5.57 -0.48 -10.65
N ILE A 360 4.67 -1.42 -10.95
CA ILE A 360 4.86 -2.43 -12.01
C ILE A 360 4.44 -1.91 -13.38
N GLN A 361 3.59 -0.88 -13.49
CA GLN A 361 3.17 -0.34 -14.79
C GLN A 361 4.35 0.32 -15.54
N ASN A 362 4.27 0.37 -16.87
CA ASN A 362 5.28 1.04 -17.68
C ASN A 362 4.98 2.54 -17.76
N LEU A 363 5.88 3.39 -17.24
CA LEU A 363 5.80 4.85 -17.27
C LEU A 363 6.94 5.48 -18.09
N GLY A 364 7.84 4.67 -18.62
CA GLY A 364 8.96 5.09 -19.46
C GLY A 364 10.30 5.01 -18.74
N VAL A 365 11.34 5.58 -19.33
CA VAL A 365 12.74 5.36 -18.90
C VAL A 365 13.26 6.34 -17.86
N VAL A 366 12.48 7.38 -17.51
CA VAL A 366 12.88 8.34 -16.46
C VAL A 366 12.79 7.63 -15.11
N ASN A 367 13.88 7.64 -14.35
CA ASN A 367 14.04 6.91 -13.08
C ASN A 367 13.61 5.43 -13.15
N ALA A 368 13.67 4.82 -14.34
CA ALA A 368 13.26 3.43 -14.53
C ALA A 368 14.21 2.44 -13.86
N SER A 369 15.46 2.87 -13.59
CA SER A 369 16.46 2.03 -12.92
C SER A 369 16.01 1.53 -11.57
N ASP A 370 15.11 2.29 -10.94
CA ASP A 370 14.61 1.95 -9.63
C ASP A 370 13.31 1.11 -9.64
N ARG A 371 12.68 0.98 -10.81
CA ARG A 371 11.34 0.40 -10.98
C ARG A 371 11.37 -0.88 -11.80
N PHE A 372 10.23 -1.54 -11.97
CA PHE A 372 10.14 -2.78 -12.75
C PHE A 372 10.57 -2.62 -14.22
N GLU A 373 10.52 -1.43 -14.84
CA GLU A 373 11.09 -1.25 -16.18
C GLU A 373 12.59 -1.46 -16.22
N GLY A 374 13.29 -1.18 -15.12
CA GLY A 374 14.70 -1.53 -14.98
C GLY A 374 14.91 -3.04 -14.94
N PHE A 375 13.91 -3.83 -14.55
CA PHE A 375 13.95 -5.29 -14.37
C PHE A 375 12.94 -6.00 -15.28
N ALA A 376 12.81 -5.53 -16.53
CA ALA A 376 11.79 -5.98 -17.47
C ALA A 376 11.77 -7.50 -17.72
N TRP A 377 12.92 -8.19 -17.59
CA TRP A 377 12.96 -9.66 -17.66
C TRP A 377 12.12 -10.33 -16.56
N GLU A 378 12.36 -10.01 -15.29
CA GLU A 378 11.61 -10.58 -14.16
C GLU A 378 10.15 -10.13 -14.18
N ARG A 379 9.90 -8.85 -14.50
CA ARG A 379 8.56 -8.31 -14.70
C ARG A 379 7.78 -9.14 -15.73
N THR A 380 8.39 -9.39 -16.89
CA THR A 380 7.77 -10.18 -17.96
C THR A 380 7.54 -11.62 -17.54
N ASP A 381 8.47 -12.23 -16.80
CA ASP A 381 8.33 -13.58 -16.27
C ASP A 381 7.14 -13.71 -15.29
N LEU A 382 6.88 -12.72 -14.44
CA LEU A 382 5.70 -12.67 -13.58
C LEU A 382 4.40 -12.48 -14.38
N LEU A 383 4.35 -11.46 -15.23
CA LEU A 383 3.13 -11.10 -15.97
C LEU A 383 2.75 -12.19 -16.99
N ARG A 384 3.74 -12.81 -17.63
CA ARG A 384 3.53 -13.98 -18.49
C ARG A 384 3.01 -15.17 -17.69
N PHE A 385 3.52 -15.43 -16.49
CA PHE A 385 3.01 -16.50 -15.63
C PHE A 385 1.52 -16.30 -15.30
N ILE A 386 1.10 -15.07 -14.98
CA ILE A 386 -0.31 -14.74 -14.73
C ILE A 386 -1.16 -15.07 -15.97
N ARG A 387 -0.73 -14.61 -17.16
CA ARG A 387 -1.42 -14.88 -18.43
C ARG A 387 -1.51 -16.39 -18.69
N ASP A 388 -0.38 -17.09 -18.68
CA ASP A 388 -0.27 -18.49 -19.10
C ASP A 388 -1.05 -19.43 -18.16
N ASN A 389 -1.28 -19.02 -16.91
CA ASN A 389 -2.10 -19.76 -15.95
C ASN A 389 -3.54 -19.23 -15.84
N SER A 390 -3.96 -18.29 -16.71
CA SER A 390 -5.30 -17.69 -16.71
C SER A 390 -5.72 -17.16 -15.33
N ILE A 391 -4.78 -16.53 -14.61
CA ILE A 391 -5.05 -15.91 -13.31
C ILE A 391 -5.74 -14.58 -13.58
N THR A 392 -6.99 -14.46 -13.14
CA THR A 392 -7.88 -13.32 -13.44
C THR A 392 -7.99 -12.37 -12.25
N ASN A 393 -8.42 -11.13 -12.52
CA ASN A 393 -8.72 -10.09 -11.53
C ASN A 393 -7.53 -9.73 -10.63
N VAL A 394 -6.35 -9.59 -11.24
CA VAL A 394 -5.14 -9.13 -10.55
C VAL A 394 -5.11 -7.60 -10.56
N VAL A 395 -4.91 -7.03 -9.37
CA VAL A 395 -4.72 -5.61 -9.14
C VAL A 395 -3.36 -5.42 -8.49
N PHE A 396 -2.48 -4.67 -9.13
CA PHE A 396 -1.24 -4.22 -8.51
C PHE A 396 -1.49 -2.91 -7.75
N VAL A 397 -0.88 -2.76 -6.59
CA VAL A 397 -0.99 -1.55 -5.78
C VAL A 397 0.39 -1.14 -5.32
N ALA A 398 0.77 0.12 -5.61
CA ALA A 398 2.10 0.66 -5.33
C ALA A 398 2.03 2.05 -4.69
N ALA A 399 3.16 2.56 -4.19
CA ALA A 399 3.33 3.91 -3.64
C ALA A 399 4.55 4.59 -4.30
N ASP A 400 5.51 5.14 -3.53
CA ASP A 400 6.80 5.75 -3.94
C ASP A 400 6.66 7.07 -4.74
N PHE A 401 5.68 7.15 -5.64
CA PHE A 401 5.56 8.26 -6.59
C PHE A 401 5.04 9.54 -5.94
N HIS A 402 4.53 9.50 -4.71
CA HIS A 402 3.92 10.65 -4.05
C HIS A 402 2.69 11.22 -4.79
N GLY A 403 1.94 10.36 -5.49
CA GLY A 403 0.75 10.74 -6.26
C GLY A 403 0.03 9.53 -6.83
N THR A 404 -1.26 9.70 -7.14
CA THR A 404 -2.08 8.60 -7.67
C THR A 404 -1.98 8.51 -9.18
N LEU A 405 -1.68 7.31 -9.69
CA LEU A 405 -1.69 6.96 -11.10
C LEU A 405 -2.41 5.62 -11.30
N ILE A 406 -3.41 5.61 -12.18
CA ILE A 406 -4.20 4.41 -12.49
C ILE A 406 -3.99 4.05 -13.95
N ASN A 407 -3.58 2.81 -14.22
CA ASN A 407 -3.30 2.37 -15.58
C ASN A 407 -3.50 0.87 -15.78
N ASN A 408 -3.72 0.47 -17.04
CA ASN A 408 -3.68 -0.94 -17.39
C ASN A 408 -2.26 -1.50 -17.22
N VAL A 409 -2.16 -2.81 -16.95
CA VAL A 409 -0.88 -3.50 -16.92
C VAL A 409 -0.67 -4.19 -18.26
N GLN A 410 0.29 -3.66 -19.02
CA GLN A 410 0.76 -4.25 -20.26
C GLN A 410 2.18 -4.79 -20.11
N TYR A 411 2.52 -5.81 -20.90
CA TYR A 411 3.87 -6.33 -20.99
C TYR A 411 4.18 -6.79 -22.41
N THR A 412 5.42 -7.22 -22.65
CA THR A 412 5.86 -7.64 -23.97
C THR A 412 6.84 -8.81 -23.81
N ASP A 413 6.92 -9.71 -24.79
CA ASP A 413 7.74 -10.91 -24.69
C ASP A 413 9.24 -10.66 -24.93
N GLY A 414 9.60 -9.45 -25.35
CA GLY A 414 10.97 -8.99 -25.53
C GLY A 414 11.06 -7.49 -25.86
N PRO A 415 12.28 -6.95 -26.03
CA PRO A 415 12.45 -5.54 -26.38
C PRO A 415 11.81 -5.24 -27.74
N PHE A 416 11.04 -4.15 -27.80
CA PHE A 416 10.34 -3.66 -29.01
C PHE A 416 9.36 -4.65 -29.66
N THR A 417 8.85 -5.64 -28.92
CA THR A 417 7.72 -6.45 -29.40
C THR A 417 6.38 -5.79 -29.04
N PRO A 418 5.28 -6.10 -29.75
CA PRO A 418 3.96 -5.54 -29.45
C PRO A 418 3.55 -5.73 -27.98
N GLN A 419 2.87 -4.73 -27.41
CA GLN A 419 2.33 -4.82 -26.06
C GLN A 419 1.17 -5.82 -26.00
N ILE A 420 1.12 -6.55 -24.91
CA ILE A 420 0.09 -7.54 -24.56
C ILE A 420 -0.64 -7.00 -23.33
N SER A 421 -1.96 -6.82 -23.44
CA SER A 421 -2.82 -6.48 -22.31
C SER A 421 -3.01 -7.71 -21.42
N LEU A 422 -2.85 -7.56 -20.10
CA LEU A 422 -2.96 -8.67 -19.17
C LEU A 422 -4.39 -8.89 -18.64
N GLY A 423 -5.29 -7.93 -18.86
CA GLY A 423 -6.56 -7.89 -18.11
C GLY A 423 -6.37 -7.64 -16.61
N ALA A 424 -5.27 -6.97 -16.27
CA ALA A 424 -4.92 -6.50 -14.94
C ALA A 424 -4.68 -4.98 -14.99
N PHE A 425 -4.75 -4.33 -13.83
CA PHE A 425 -4.44 -2.92 -13.70
C PHE A 425 -3.62 -2.63 -12.45
N GLU A 426 -2.98 -1.47 -12.43
CA GLU A 426 -2.27 -0.97 -11.28
C GLU A 426 -2.91 0.33 -10.77
N VAL A 427 -2.92 0.47 -9.45
CA VAL A 427 -3.19 1.72 -8.77
C VAL A 427 -1.97 2.09 -7.94
N VAL A 428 -1.23 3.11 -8.39
CA VAL A 428 -0.26 3.79 -7.54
C VAL A 428 -1.06 4.70 -6.64
N THR A 429 -0.95 4.55 -5.32
CA THR A 429 -1.65 5.38 -4.35
C THR A 429 -0.85 6.64 -4.04
N GLY A 430 -1.54 7.69 -3.59
CA GLY A 430 -0.89 8.93 -3.19
C GLY A 430 -0.24 8.84 -1.80
N ALA A 431 0.70 9.75 -1.55
CA ALA A 431 1.36 9.90 -0.26
C ALA A 431 0.40 10.32 0.84
N VAL A 432 0.59 9.80 2.06
CA VAL A 432 -0.07 10.36 3.25
C VAL A 432 0.38 11.78 3.50
N ALA A 433 1.69 12.06 3.38
CA ALA A 433 2.24 13.40 3.28
C ALA A 433 3.70 13.37 2.80
N TYR A 434 3.96 13.93 1.62
CA TYR A 434 5.30 14.16 1.08
C TYR A 434 5.36 15.50 0.33
N HIS A 435 6.33 16.36 0.63
CA HIS A 435 6.43 17.68 0.00
C HIS A 435 7.71 17.82 -0.84
N GLU A 436 7.65 18.11 -2.14
CA GLU A 436 6.46 18.36 -2.98
C GLU A 436 5.86 17.04 -3.53
N PRO A 437 4.52 16.95 -3.71
CA PRO A 437 3.90 15.75 -4.29
C PRO A 437 4.29 15.55 -5.77
N PHE A 438 3.86 14.44 -6.37
CA PHE A 438 4.28 14.01 -7.71
C PHE A 438 4.16 15.11 -8.78
N GLY A 439 3.03 15.80 -8.86
CA GLY A 439 2.74 16.75 -9.93
C GLY A 439 3.77 17.89 -10.03
N PRO A 440 3.96 18.71 -8.98
CA PRO A 440 5.01 19.73 -8.95
C PRO A 440 6.41 19.17 -9.23
N THR A 441 6.75 18.00 -8.67
CA THR A 441 8.04 17.33 -8.87
C THR A 441 8.28 17.00 -10.34
N ILE A 442 7.30 16.38 -11.01
CA ILE A 442 7.39 16.02 -12.44
C ILE A 442 7.37 17.26 -13.34
N ALA A 443 6.57 18.28 -13.02
CA ALA A 443 6.58 19.54 -13.77
C ALA A 443 7.97 20.21 -13.73
N GLY A 444 8.59 20.25 -12.54
CA GLY A 444 9.94 20.77 -12.35
C GLY A 444 11.01 19.97 -13.10
N LEU A 445 10.92 18.63 -13.04
CA LEU A 445 11.84 17.74 -13.75
C LEU A 445 11.70 17.87 -15.28
N ALA A 446 10.48 17.90 -15.79
CA ALA A 446 10.23 18.08 -17.23
C ALA A 446 10.81 19.41 -17.73
N PHE A 447 10.63 20.49 -16.95
CA PHE A 447 11.20 21.80 -17.27
C PHE A 447 12.73 21.82 -17.25
N SER A 448 13.35 21.21 -16.22
CA SER A 448 14.81 21.19 -16.08
C SER A 448 15.50 20.37 -17.18
N LEU A 449 14.87 19.28 -17.62
CA LEU A 449 15.35 18.45 -18.70
C LEU A 449 15.02 19.02 -20.09
N GLY A 450 14.15 20.04 -20.19
CA GLY A 450 13.78 20.65 -21.46
C GLY A 450 12.82 19.81 -22.29
N PHE A 451 11.94 19.05 -21.66
CA PHE A 451 10.93 18.27 -22.37
C PHE A 451 10.01 19.16 -23.23
N PRO A 452 9.60 18.71 -24.43
CA PRO A 452 8.63 19.42 -25.25
C PRO A 452 7.32 19.67 -24.50
N GLY A 453 6.85 20.93 -24.48
CA GLY A 453 5.65 21.32 -23.75
C GLY A 453 5.85 21.55 -22.24
N ALA A 454 7.09 21.42 -21.74
CA ALA A 454 7.40 21.75 -20.36
C ALA A 454 7.19 23.26 -20.07
N ILE A 455 6.57 23.58 -18.94
CA ILE A 455 6.39 24.95 -18.45
C ILE A 455 7.16 25.13 -17.15
N SER A 456 7.52 26.37 -16.82
CA SER A 456 8.25 26.63 -15.57
C SER A 456 7.43 26.25 -14.34
N PRO A 457 8.06 25.90 -13.20
CA PRO A 457 7.34 25.63 -11.94
C PRO A 457 6.38 26.76 -11.53
N ALA A 458 6.75 28.02 -11.78
CA ALA A 458 5.90 29.18 -11.51
C ALA A 458 4.63 29.20 -12.39
N GLN A 459 4.76 28.84 -13.68
CA GLN A 459 3.61 28.73 -14.57
C GLN A 459 2.72 27.55 -14.16
N TYR A 460 3.31 26.40 -13.82
CA TYR A 460 2.57 25.23 -13.33
C TYR A 460 1.80 25.55 -12.04
N ALA A 461 2.46 26.16 -11.06
CA ALA A 461 1.85 26.53 -9.79
C ALA A 461 0.61 27.44 -9.95
N ALA A 462 0.61 28.30 -10.97
CA ALA A 462 -0.49 29.22 -11.30
C ALA A 462 -1.67 28.56 -12.04
N LEU A 463 -1.55 27.32 -12.50
CA LEU A 463 -2.65 26.60 -13.16
C LEU A 463 -3.77 26.27 -12.16
N PRO A 464 -5.05 26.32 -12.58
CA PRO A 464 -6.16 25.71 -11.84
C PRO A 464 -5.94 24.21 -11.63
N ALA A 465 -6.46 23.64 -10.53
CA ALA A 465 -6.26 22.23 -10.19
C ALA A 465 -6.61 21.23 -11.33
N PRO A 466 -7.74 21.35 -12.04
CA PRO A 466 -8.02 20.45 -13.18
C PRO A 466 -7.01 20.57 -14.32
N GLN A 467 -6.42 21.76 -14.53
CA GLN A 467 -5.40 21.97 -15.55
C GLN A 467 -4.04 21.43 -15.12
N LYS A 468 -3.73 21.42 -13.81
CA LYS A 468 -2.54 20.75 -13.26
C LYS A 468 -2.59 19.26 -13.53
N GLU A 469 -3.70 18.60 -13.19
CA GLU A 469 -3.86 17.15 -13.44
C GLU A 469 -3.76 16.82 -14.93
N ALA A 470 -4.49 17.55 -15.78
CA ALA A 470 -4.43 17.34 -17.23
C ALA A 470 -3.01 17.56 -17.80
N TYR A 471 -2.28 18.53 -17.27
CA TYR A 471 -0.91 18.81 -17.69
C TYR A 471 0.04 17.63 -17.36
N ILE A 472 0.00 17.14 -16.13
CA ILE A 472 0.84 16.01 -15.70
C ILE A 472 0.48 14.74 -16.46
N GLN A 473 -0.82 14.43 -16.61
CA GLN A 473 -1.25 13.29 -17.39
C GLN A 473 -0.76 13.36 -18.85
N ASN A 474 -0.81 14.53 -19.48
CA ASN A 474 -0.31 14.70 -20.84
C ASN A 474 1.21 14.54 -20.96
N LEU A 475 1.98 15.03 -19.99
CA LEU A 475 3.44 14.83 -19.96
C LEU A 475 3.80 13.35 -19.91
N ILE A 476 3.14 12.58 -19.05
CA ILE A 476 3.39 11.14 -18.89
C ILE A 476 2.97 10.39 -20.14
N ASN A 477 1.76 10.66 -20.65
CA ASN A 477 1.24 10.03 -21.86
C ASN A 477 2.13 10.26 -23.08
N LEU A 478 2.75 11.44 -23.20
CA LEU A 478 3.66 11.73 -24.31
C LEU A 478 4.84 10.74 -24.33
N GLN A 479 5.42 10.46 -23.17
CA GLN A 479 6.52 9.50 -23.07
C GLN A 479 6.04 8.05 -23.30
N MET A 480 4.92 7.67 -22.70
CA MET A 480 4.37 6.33 -22.81
C MET A 480 4.04 5.97 -24.27
N VAL A 481 3.37 6.87 -24.99
CA VAL A 481 2.97 6.66 -26.39
C VAL A 481 4.20 6.56 -27.31
N LEU A 482 5.27 7.31 -27.05
CA LEU A 482 6.52 7.21 -27.82
C LEU A 482 7.18 5.83 -27.69
N LEU A 483 6.92 5.11 -26.60
CA LEU A 483 7.43 3.76 -26.34
C LEU A 483 6.42 2.66 -26.72
N GLY A 484 5.27 3.03 -27.29
CA GLY A 484 4.22 2.10 -27.69
C GLY A 484 3.39 1.55 -26.52
N TYR A 485 3.41 2.21 -25.36
CA TYR A 485 2.54 1.87 -24.22
C TYR A 485 1.17 2.56 -24.36
N SER A 486 0.16 2.01 -23.69
CA SER A 486 -1.14 2.67 -23.57
C SER A 486 -1.02 3.98 -22.79
N PRO A 487 -1.80 5.03 -23.11
CA PRO A 487 -1.91 6.19 -22.25
C PRO A 487 -2.54 5.83 -20.90
N LEU A 488 -2.22 6.60 -19.86
CA LEU A 488 -2.79 6.46 -18.52
C LEU A 488 -4.32 6.33 -18.56
N GLY A 489 -4.82 5.40 -17.75
CA GLY A 489 -6.22 5.07 -17.62
C GLY A 489 -6.54 3.65 -18.07
N LEU A 490 -7.82 3.30 -17.97
CA LEU A 490 -8.31 1.94 -18.22
C LEU A 490 -9.14 1.82 -19.51
N GLN A 491 -9.16 2.87 -20.34
CA GLN A 491 -9.95 2.89 -21.58
C GLN A 491 -9.58 1.79 -22.59
N ASP A 492 -8.30 1.40 -22.64
CA ASP A 492 -7.77 0.38 -23.55
C ASP A 492 -7.42 -0.92 -22.80
N ALA A 493 -7.91 -1.07 -21.57
CA ALA A 493 -7.67 -2.24 -20.76
C ALA A 493 -8.59 -3.38 -21.20
N ASP A 494 -8.08 -4.62 -21.16
CA ASP A 494 -8.89 -5.83 -21.36
C ASP A 494 -9.64 -6.17 -20.05
N LEU A 495 -10.45 -5.22 -19.59
CA LEU A 495 -11.17 -5.25 -18.32
C LEU A 495 -12.66 -5.13 -18.56
N ARG A 496 -13.45 -5.85 -17.77
CA ARG A 496 -14.90 -5.87 -17.90
C ARG A 496 -15.53 -4.71 -17.13
N GLY A 497 -16.45 -3.99 -17.80
CA GLY A 497 -17.36 -3.06 -17.13
C GLY A 497 -16.68 -1.89 -16.41
N VAL A 498 -15.52 -1.44 -16.91
CA VAL A 498 -14.82 -0.28 -16.36
C VAL A 498 -15.70 0.96 -16.49
N GLN A 499 -15.87 1.68 -15.38
CA GLN A 499 -16.60 2.95 -15.35
C GLN A 499 -15.86 3.96 -14.47
N LEU A 500 -15.50 5.11 -15.03
CA LEU A 500 -15.04 6.27 -14.26
C LEU A 500 -16.26 6.95 -13.63
N LEU A 501 -16.26 7.06 -12.30
CA LEU A 501 -17.40 7.55 -11.51
C LEU A 501 -17.17 9.00 -11.03
N ALA A 502 -15.93 9.36 -10.72
CA ALA A 502 -15.54 10.72 -10.34
C ALA A 502 -14.06 10.98 -10.64
N GLY A 503 -13.70 12.25 -10.86
CA GLY A 503 -12.31 12.68 -11.05
C GLY A 503 -11.70 12.22 -12.38
N THR A 504 -10.41 11.89 -12.34
CA THR A 504 -9.60 11.40 -13.46
C THR A 504 -8.81 10.16 -13.04
N TRP A 505 -8.02 9.58 -13.95
CA TRP A 505 -7.13 8.45 -13.65
C TRP A 505 -5.87 8.84 -12.87
N THR A 506 -5.79 10.09 -12.42
CA THR A 506 -4.63 10.64 -11.71
C THR A 506 -5.09 11.53 -10.56
N ALA A 507 -4.31 11.57 -9.49
CA ALA A 507 -4.40 12.61 -8.45
C ALA A 507 -2.99 12.94 -7.97
N THR A 508 -2.37 13.91 -8.64
CA THR A 508 -0.92 14.18 -8.53
C THR A 508 -0.59 15.41 -7.70
N ASN A 509 -1.61 16.15 -7.26
CA ASN A 509 -1.49 17.39 -6.49
C ASN A 509 -2.20 17.30 -5.13
N THR A 510 -2.28 16.12 -4.53
CA THR A 510 -2.97 15.89 -3.25
C THR A 510 -2.21 14.91 -2.37
N TYR A 511 -2.40 15.02 -1.06
CA TYR A 511 -2.10 13.93 -0.11
C TYR A 511 -3.33 13.05 0.05
N GLY A 512 -3.16 11.75 0.27
CA GLY A 512 -4.29 10.85 0.24
C GLY A 512 -4.02 9.39 0.53
N TRP A 513 -5.05 8.59 0.25
CA TRP A 513 -5.03 7.13 0.35
C TRP A 513 -6.14 6.55 -0.55
N THR A 514 -6.07 5.26 -0.86
CA THR A 514 -7.00 4.61 -1.77
C THR A 514 -7.75 3.46 -1.10
N GLU A 515 -9.07 3.44 -1.25
CA GLU A 515 -9.99 2.39 -0.81
C GLU A 515 -10.38 1.47 -1.99
N PHE A 516 -10.39 0.17 -1.74
CA PHE A 516 -10.84 -0.90 -2.63
C PHE A 516 -12.02 -1.61 -1.96
N ASP A 517 -13.23 -1.42 -2.48
CA ASP A 517 -14.48 -1.98 -1.95
C ASP A 517 -15.03 -3.04 -2.91
N VAL A 518 -14.98 -4.30 -2.50
CA VAL A 518 -15.51 -5.46 -3.24
C VAL A 518 -16.93 -5.73 -2.77
N ASP A 519 -17.89 -5.61 -3.68
CA ASP A 519 -19.31 -5.85 -3.39
C ASP A 519 -19.58 -7.34 -3.05
N PRO A 520 -20.31 -7.65 -1.97
CA PRO A 520 -20.51 -9.02 -1.50
C PRO A 520 -21.27 -9.94 -2.47
N VAL A 521 -22.05 -9.37 -3.40
CA VAL A 521 -22.94 -10.15 -4.28
C VAL A 521 -22.38 -10.19 -5.69
N THR A 522 -22.14 -9.02 -6.26
CA THR A 522 -21.69 -8.85 -7.65
C THR A 522 -20.19 -8.97 -7.80
N GLN A 523 -19.44 -8.86 -6.70
CA GLN A 523 -17.98 -8.75 -6.68
C GLN A 523 -17.43 -7.62 -7.53
N LYS A 524 -18.26 -6.63 -7.88
CA LYS A 524 -17.81 -5.39 -8.50
C LYS A 524 -16.83 -4.71 -7.54
N LEU A 525 -15.65 -4.39 -8.04
CA LEU A 525 -14.65 -3.63 -7.30
C LEU A 525 -14.88 -2.14 -7.56
N THR A 526 -15.07 -1.36 -6.50
CA THR A 526 -15.07 0.10 -6.54
C THR A 526 -13.78 0.61 -5.91
N VAL A 527 -13.01 1.39 -6.64
CA VAL A 527 -11.76 1.99 -6.18
C VAL A 527 -11.98 3.48 -5.98
N THR A 528 -11.69 3.97 -4.78
CA THR A 528 -11.90 5.38 -4.40
C THR A 528 -10.63 5.95 -3.82
N THR A 529 -10.04 6.94 -4.47
CA THR A 529 -8.92 7.72 -3.91
C THR A 529 -9.48 8.92 -3.17
N TYR A 530 -9.16 9.01 -1.88
CA TYR A 530 -9.44 10.15 -1.05
C TYR A 530 -8.22 11.07 -0.99
N GLY A 531 -8.44 12.37 -1.03
CA GLY A 531 -7.36 13.34 -0.93
C GLY A 531 -7.71 14.64 -0.24
N VAL A 532 -6.67 15.33 0.22
CA VAL A 532 -6.68 16.72 0.70
C VAL A 532 -5.66 17.52 -0.09
N ASP A 533 -5.82 18.84 -0.13
CA ASP A 533 -4.76 19.72 -0.62
C ASP A 533 -3.45 19.40 0.11
N TYR A 534 -2.32 19.43 -0.59
CA TYR A 534 -1.00 19.23 0.02
C TYR A 534 -0.55 20.46 0.81
N TYR A 535 0.48 20.30 1.65
CA TYR A 535 1.05 21.39 2.44
C TYR A 535 2.54 21.14 2.73
N SER A 536 3.33 22.22 2.81
CA SER A 536 4.70 22.16 3.33
C SER A 536 4.72 22.21 4.85
N GLU A 537 5.87 21.87 5.47
CA GLU A 537 6.08 22.07 6.90
C GLU A 537 5.92 23.56 7.28
N SER A 538 6.44 24.47 6.46
CA SER A 538 6.33 25.91 6.72
C SER A 538 4.87 26.40 6.74
N GLN A 539 4.02 25.86 5.85
CA GLN A 539 2.58 26.15 5.86
C GLN A 539 1.89 25.54 7.07
N LEU A 540 2.22 24.29 7.42
CA LEU A 540 1.72 23.62 8.62
C LEU A 540 2.04 24.40 9.89
N LEU A 541 3.28 24.88 10.05
CA LEU A 541 3.69 25.65 11.23
C LEU A 541 3.05 27.05 11.26
N ALA A 542 2.76 27.64 10.10
CA ALA A 542 2.11 28.95 10.00
C ALA A 542 0.60 28.88 10.31
N ASP A 543 -0.08 27.81 9.92
CA ASP A 543 -1.51 27.58 10.19
C ASP A 543 -1.82 26.10 10.53
N PRO A 544 -1.48 25.64 11.75
CA PRO A 544 -1.75 24.26 12.15
C PRO A 544 -3.24 23.93 12.16
N ALA A 545 -4.07 24.88 12.57
CA ALA A 545 -5.53 24.69 12.67
C ALA A 545 -6.15 24.49 11.29
N GLY A 546 -5.73 25.27 10.28
CA GLY A 546 -6.19 25.12 8.90
C GLY A 546 -5.79 23.79 8.27
N VAL A 547 -4.59 23.27 8.56
CA VAL A 547 -4.18 21.94 8.09
C VAL A 547 -4.97 20.83 8.79
N VAL A 548 -5.06 20.85 10.11
CA VAL A 548 -5.83 19.84 10.89
C VAL A 548 -7.30 19.81 10.49
N ALA A 549 -7.89 20.95 10.12
CA ALA A 549 -9.27 21.05 9.70
C ALA A 549 -9.57 20.44 8.31
N ARG A 550 -8.54 20.10 7.52
CA ARG A 550 -8.75 19.47 6.20
C ARG A 550 -9.47 18.14 6.35
N VAL A 551 -10.37 17.86 5.41
CA VAL A 551 -11.19 16.64 5.38
C VAL A 551 -11.00 15.96 4.02
N PRO A 552 -10.63 14.67 3.98
CA PRO A 552 -10.45 13.94 2.73
C PRO A 552 -11.71 13.96 1.88
N GLN A 553 -11.54 14.26 0.60
CA GLN A 553 -12.60 14.25 -0.42
C GLN A 553 -12.28 13.20 -1.47
N VAL A 554 -13.31 12.70 -2.17
CA VAL A 554 -13.09 11.82 -3.33
C VAL A 554 -12.44 12.64 -4.45
N VAL A 555 -11.21 12.29 -4.81
CA VAL A 555 -10.44 12.95 -5.89
C VAL A 555 -10.40 12.10 -7.17
N SER A 556 -10.57 10.79 -7.03
CA SER A 556 -10.76 9.85 -8.14
C SER A 556 -11.63 8.69 -7.67
N GLN A 557 -12.52 8.21 -8.54
CA GLN A 557 -13.30 7.00 -8.27
C GLN A 557 -13.64 6.28 -9.58
N PHE A 558 -13.48 4.96 -9.60
CA PHE A 558 -13.91 4.12 -10.70
C PHE A 558 -14.40 2.75 -10.20
N SER A 559 -15.06 2.00 -11.07
CA SER A 559 -15.44 0.61 -10.78
C SER A 559 -15.07 -0.33 -11.93
N VAL A 560 -14.84 -1.59 -11.60
CA VAL A 560 -14.51 -2.68 -12.53
C VAL A 560 -15.35 -3.90 -12.17
N LEU A 561 -15.91 -4.59 -13.16
CA LEU A 561 -16.57 -5.88 -12.97
C LEU A 561 -15.54 -7.00 -13.00
N PRO A 562 -15.73 -8.07 -12.20
CA PRO A 562 -14.85 -9.22 -12.26
C PRO A 562 -14.97 -9.94 -13.61
N THR A 563 -13.86 -10.49 -14.06
CA THR A 563 -13.74 -11.41 -15.18
C THR A 563 -13.55 -12.83 -14.65
N PHE A 564 -14.27 -13.78 -15.23
CA PHE A 564 -14.15 -15.20 -14.91
C PHE A 564 -13.56 -15.98 -16.08
N ARG A 565 -13.06 -17.18 -15.81
CA ARG A 565 -12.46 -18.05 -16.84
C ARG A 565 -13.56 -18.62 -17.72
N ARG A 566 -13.28 -18.87 -19.01
CA ARG A 566 -14.17 -19.70 -19.84
C ARG A 566 -14.35 -21.05 -19.15
N GLY A 567 -15.59 -21.54 -19.09
CA GLY A 567 -16.01 -22.69 -18.28
C GLY A 567 -16.61 -22.32 -16.91
N ASP A 568 -16.32 -21.15 -16.34
CA ASP A 568 -17.01 -20.66 -15.13
C ASP A 568 -18.28 -19.93 -15.61
N VAL A 569 -19.34 -20.71 -15.78
CA VAL A 569 -20.58 -20.28 -16.42
C VAL A 569 -21.67 -19.92 -15.42
N ASP A 570 -21.45 -20.14 -14.12
CA ASP A 570 -22.27 -19.56 -13.07
C ASP A 570 -21.66 -18.30 -12.43
N CYS A 571 -20.41 -17.96 -12.79
CA CYS A 571 -19.64 -16.82 -12.28
C CYS A 571 -19.37 -16.89 -10.76
N SER A 572 -19.29 -18.10 -10.22
CA SER A 572 -18.95 -18.37 -8.83
C SER A 572 -17.46 -18.15 -8.53
N GLY A 573 -16.61 -18.04 -9.57
CA GLY A 573 -15.15 -18.00 -9.46
C GLY A 573 -14.49 -19.38 -9.57
N CYS A 574 -15.29 -20.45 -9.56
CA CYS A 574 -14.85 -21.83 -9.70
C CYS A 574 -15.23 -22.35 -11.10
N ILE A 575 -14.50 -23.37 -11.56
CA ILE A 575 -14.99 -24.23 -12.64
C ILE A 575 -15.18 -25.59 -11.99
N ASP A 576 -16.41 -25.94 -11.65
CA ASP A 576 -16.74 -27.17 -10.94
C ASP A 576 -18.13 -27.72 -11.33
N PHE A 577 -18.61 -28.74 -10.63
CA PHE A 577 -19.86 -29.42 -11.00
C PHE A 577 -21.11 -28.51 -10.92
N ASP A 578 -21.05 -27.40 -10.18
CA ASP A 578 -22.16 -26.46 -10.08
C ASP A 578 -22.35 -25.66 -11.40
N ASP A 579 -21.33 -25.62 -12.26
CA ASP A 579 -21.39 -25.01 -13.60
C ASP A 579 -22.22 -25.81 -14.61
N ILE A 580 -22.50 -27.10 -14.38
CA ILE A 580 -23.15 -27.97 -15.38
C ILE A 580 -24.54 -27.46 -15.76
N ASP A 581 -25.37 -27.12 -14.78
CA ASP A 581 -26.74 -26.66 -15.03
C ASP A 581 -26.75 -25.31 -15.77
N ALA A 582 -25.81 -24.43 -15.41
CA ALA A 582 -25.60 -23.15 -16.07
C ALA A 582 -25.12 -23.33 -17.52
N PHE A 583 -24.22 -24.28 -17.75
CA PHE A 583 -23.71 -24.62 -19.08
C PHE A 583 -24.83 -25.18 -19.98
N VAL A 584 -25.64 -26.10 -19.45
CA VAL A 584 -26.80 -26.64 -20.17
C VAL A 584 -27.80 -25.53 -20.51
N ALA A 585 -28.05 -24.61 -19.58
CA ALA A 585 -28.89 -23.43 -19.85
C ALA A 585 -28.28 -22.54 -20.94
N ALA A 586 -26.96 -22.36 -20.97
CA ALA A 586 -26.24 -21.59 -21.98
C ALA A 586 -26.38 -22.20 -23.39
N LEU A 587 -26.28 -23.53 -23.52
CA LEU A 587 -26.54 -24.25 -24.78
C LEU A 587 -27.97 -24.08 -25.29
N GLY A 588 -28.93 -23.85 -24.37
CA GLY A 588 -30.32 -23.53 -24.70
C GLY A 588 -30.52 -22.12 -25.30
N GLY A 589 -29.50 -21.28 -25.26
CA GLY A 589 -29.47 -19.95 -25.87
C GLY A 589 -29.35 -18.81 -24.85
N GLN A 590 -28.70 -17.73 -25.29
CA GLN A 590 -28.32 -16.59 -24.45
C GLN A 590 -29.47 -16.00 -23.61
N ALA A 591 -30.66 -15.81 -24.20
CA ALA A 591 -31.78 -15.17 -23.50
C ALA A 591 -32.30 -16.00 -22.32
N GLY A 592 -32.35 -17.33 -22.46
CA GLY A 592 -32.79 -18.23 -21.39
C GLY A 592 -31.77 -18.34 -20.26
N TYR A 593 -30.48 -18.38 -20.63
CA TYR A 593 -29.37 -18.35 -19.68
C TYR A 593 -29.33 -17.03 -18.90
N GLN A 594 -29.38 -15.87 -19.57
CA GLN A 594 -29.29 -14.57 -18.91
C GLN A 594 -30.48 -14.27 -17.99
N ALA A 595 -31.62 -14.89 -18.21
CA ALA A 595 -32.75 -14.82 -17.28
C ALA A 595 -32.46 -15.51 -15.94
N GLN A 596 -31.59 -16.52 -15.93
CA GLN A 596 -31.21 -17.30 -14.74
C GLN A 596 -29.91 -16.79 -14.11
N TYR A 597 -28.94 -16.36 -14.92
CA TYR A 597 -27.61 -15.89 -14.51
C TYR A 597 -27.36 -14.43 -14.98
N PRO A 598 -28.13 -13.45 -14.48
CA PRO A 598 -28.14 -12.08 -15.02
C PRO A 598 -26.81 -11.31 -14.84
N SER A 599 -25.98 -11.71 -13.88
CA SER A 599 -24.66 -11.12 -13.63
C SER A 599 -23.52 -11.82 -14.39
N CYS A 600 -23.79 -12.97 -15.00
CA CYS A 600 -22.77 -13.78 -15.66
C CYS A 600 -22.74 -13.59 -17.18
N VAL A 601 -21.59 -13.89 -17.78
CA VAL A 601 -21.36 -13.69 -19.21
C VAL A 601 -21.63 -15.00 -19.93
N TRP A 602 -22.64 -15.00 -20.82
CA TRP A 602 -23.01 -16.18 -21.59
C TRP A 602 -21.85 -16.73 -22.44
N GLN A 603 -20.97 -15.86 -22.95
CA GLN A 603 -19.79 -16.26 -23.71
C GLN A 603 -18.75 -17.06 -22.90
N TYR A 604 -18.87 -17.17 -21.57
CA TYR A 604 -18.01 -18.10 -20.83
C TYR A 604 -18.32 -19.57 -21.13
N ALA A 605 -19.49 -19.86 -21.71
CA ALA A 605 -19.84 -21.19 -22.20
C ALA A 605 -19.25 -21.54 -23.57
N ASP A 606 -18.63 -20.58 -24.28
CA ASP A 606 -17.84 -20.84 -25.49
C ASP A 606 -16.45 -21.29 -25.02
N VAL A 607 -16.32 -22.56 -24.67
CA VAL A 607 -15.11 -23.10 -24.05
C VAL A 607 -14.05 -23.44 -25.09
N ASN A 608 -14.47 -23.76 -26.33
CA ASN A 608 -13.54 -24.02 -27.43
C ASN A 608 -12.95 -22.73 -28.05
N GLY A 609 -13.57 -21.57 -27.79
CA GLY A 609 -13.07 -20.26 -28.22
C GLY A 609 -13.39 -19.89 -29.67
N ASP A 610 -14.32 -20.58 -30.33
CA ASP A 610 -14.68 -20.34 -31.73
C ASP A 610 -15.68 -19.18 -31.93
N GLY A 611 -16.20 -18.63 -30.83
CA GLY A 611 -17.14 -17.52 -30.82
C GLY A 611 -18.62 -17.93 -30.82
N VAL A 612 -18.93 -19.24 -30.76
CA VAL A 612 -20.29 -19.78 -30.84
C VAL A 612 -20.54 -20.82 -29.75
N VAL A 613 -21.33 -20.47 -28.73
CA VAL A 613 -21.79 -21.44 -27.72
C VAL A 613 -22.70 -22.50 -28.36
N ASN A 614 -22.21 -23.73 -28.50
CA ASN A 614 -22.92 -24.84 -29.10
C ASN A 614 -22.42 -26.21 -28.56
N PHE A 615 -22.88 -27.32 -29.15
CA PHE A 615 -22.53 -28.67 -28.66
C PHE A 615 -21.02 -28.99 -28.75
N ASP A 616 -20.26 -28.30 -29.60
CA ASP A 616 -18.81 -28.44 -29.73
C ASP A 616 -18.04 -27.91 -28.49
N ASP A 617 -18.72 -27.21 -27.58
CA ASP A 617 -18.16 -26.76 -26.30
C ASP A 617 -18.22 -27.81 -25.19
N ILE A 618 -18.99 -28.89 -25.36
CA ILE A 618 -19.22 -29.90 -24.31
C ILE A 618 -17.91 -30.59 -23.91
N ASP A 619 -17.16 -31.13 -24.89
CA ASP A 619 -15.95 -31.90 -24.59
C ASP A 619 -14.87 -31.02 -23.92
N PRO A 620 -14.60 -29.78 -24.40
CA PRO A 620 -13.71 -28.85 -23.70
C PRO A 620 -14.20 -28.47 -22.30
N PHE A 621 -15.50 -28.23 -22.11
CA PHE A 621 -16.06 -27.93 -20.79
C PHE A 621 -15.86 -29.09 -19.81
N VAL A 622 -16.13 -30.33 -20.23
CA VAL A 622 -15.90 -31.53 -19.42
C VAL A 622 -14.43 -31.70 -19.06
N ALA A 623 -13.50 -31.33 -19.95
CA ALA A 623 -12.08 -31.37 -19.65
C ALA A 623 -11.67 -30.39 -18.54
N LEU A 624 -12.35 -29.24 -18.42
CA LEU A 624 -12.09 -28.25 -17.36
C LEU A 624 -12.62 -28.68 -15.98
N LEU A 625 -13.71 -29.45 -15.93
CA LEU A 625 -14.27 -29.96 -14.65
C LEU A 625 -13.33 -30.94 -13.92
N GLY A 626 -12.34 -31.50 -14.62
CA GLY A 626 -11.39 -32.47 -14.09
C GLY A 626 -10.01 -31.90 -13.71
N SER A 627 -9.82 -30.58 -13.81
CA SER A 627 -8.54 -29.87 -13.61
C SER A 627 -8.61 -28.87 -12.48
#